data_AF-A0AAV8TDM7-F1
#
_entry.id   AF-A0AAV8TDM7-F1
#
_cell.length_a   1.000
_cell.length_b   1.000
_cell.length_c   1.000
_cell.angle_alpha   90.00
_cell.angle_beta   90.00
_cell.angle_gamma   90.00
#
_symmetry.space_group_name_H-M   'P 1'
#
loop_
_entity.id
_entity.type
_entity.pdbx_description
1 polymer ?
#
loop_
_entity_poly.entity_id
_entity_poly.type
_entity_poly.pdbx_seq_one_letter_code
_entity_poly.pdbx_strand_id
1 'polypeptide(L)'
;MVVGGQRGWDMGGEGEEESTVILKPPKKASILSRMIVLMFAMVCGVYVCVVCLKQIGTQSKINIEDIQLLKGPTSDPDPVQLKFPGDHYPSPKTFNRSECEHNPVRYFAILSMQRSGSGWFETLLNSHVNVSSNGEIFSVLDRRGNSSSIQEVLDKVYNLDWFTSASKNECSAAVGFKWMLNQGVMAHHKDVVDYFNRRNVSVIFLFRRNLLRRMVSVLANSYDRYAKLLNGTHKSHVHSDDEAKTLSKYKPTINSTLLVDDLKKVEMMAARAVEYFNSTRHMVLYYEDLVKNRTKLQDVQQFLRLPKMELTSRQVKIHKGPLSEFVENWEDVNTTLNGTEYESFLQSDY
;
A
#
# COMPACT_ATOMS: atom_id res chain seq x y z
N MET A 1 -5.58 21.51 -60.31
CA MET A 1 -5.01 21.26 -61.64
C MET A 1 -3.56 20.83 -61.41
N VAL A 2 -3.16 19.71 -62.00
CA VAL A 2 -1.96 18.92 -61.64
C VAL A 2 -0.72 19.42 -62.41
N VAL A 3 0.46 19.03 -61.91
CA VAL A 3 1.80 18.95 -62.56
C VAL A 3 2.58 20.27 -62.52
N GLY A 4 3.85 20.38 -62.11
CA GLY A 4 4.92 19.41 -61.82
C GLY A 4 6.24 19.90 -62.44
N GLY A 5 7.40 19.61 -61.82
CA GLY A 5 8.69 19.50 -62.53
C GLY A 5 9.80 20.50 -62.18
N GLN A 6 10.86 19.98 -61.54
CA GLN A 6 12.18 20.59 -61.26
C GLN A 6 13.10 20.73 -62.49
N ARG A 7 14.09 21.63 -62.36
CA ARG A 7 15.52 21.62 -62.80
C ARG A 7 16.05 23.07 -62.61
N GLY A 8 17.21 23.45 -62.08
CA GLY A 8 18.45 22.80 -61.64
C GLY A 8 19.66 23.65 -62.13
N TRP A 9 20.56 24.06 -61.20
CA TRP A 9 21.96 24.55 -61.40
C TRP A 9 22.14 25.94 -62.06
N ASP A 10 23.08 26.85 -61.76
CA ASP A 10 24.17 27.06 -60.78
C ASP A 10 24.62 28.55 -60.95
N MET A 11 25.55 29.05 -60.11
CA MET A 11 26.56 30.14 -60.36
C MET A 11 26.59 31.31 -59.37
N GLY A 12 27.82 31.58 -58.90
CA GLY A 12 28.29 32.85 -58.32
C GLY A 12 28.66 32.72 -56.85
N GLY A 13 29.88 33.00 -56.38
CA GLY A 13 30.98 33.79 -56.91
C GLY A 13 31.80 34.24 -55.70
N GLU A 14 33.11 34.37 -55.87
CA GLU A 14 34.13 34.58 -54.84
C GLU A 14 33.94 35.84 -53.97
N GLY A 15 34.54 35.80 -52.78
CA GLY A 15 34.45 36.84 -51.75
C GLY A 15 35.66 37.75 -51.65
N GLU A 16 35.54 38.71 -50.71
CA GLU A 16 36.51 39.59 -50.03
C GLU A 16 35.92 41.01 -49.92
N GLU A 17 36.07 41.80 -48.87
CA GLU A 17 36.37 41.62 -47.44
C GLU A 17 36.07 43.02 -46.85
N GLU A 18 35.23 43.15 -45.83
CA GLU A 18 35.23 44.38 -45.01
C GLU A 18 35.20 43.99 -43.52
N SER A 19 36.20 44.54 -42.83
CA SER A 19 36.78 44.08 -41.57
C SER A 19 35.82 44.00 -40.39
N THR A 20 35.71 42.80 -39.80
CA THR A 20 35.06 42.57 -38.51
C THR A 20 35.99 42.94 -37.35
N VAL A 21 35.52 43.81 -36.46
CA VAL A 21 36.17 44.10 -35.18
C VAL A 21 36.13 42.85 -34.29
N ILE A 22 37.25 42.13 -34.21
CA ILE A 22 37.38 40.97 -33.30
C ILE A 22 37.60 41.47 -31.87
N LEU A 23 36.51 41.65 -31.12
CA LEU A 23 36.55 41.69 -29.65
C LEU A 23 36.88 40.29 -29.12
N LYS A 24 38.14 40.07 -28.71
CA LYS A 24 38.54 38.84 -28.00
C LYS A 24 37.73 38.72 -26.70
N PRO A 25 37.01 37.60 -26.45
CA PRO A 25 36.32 37.42 -25.18
C PRO A 25 37.33 37.28 -24.03
N PRO A 26 37.05 37.83 -22.84
CA PRO A 26 37.98 37.80 -21.73
C PRO A 26 38.15 36.35 -21.24
N LYS A 27 39.35 35.77 -21.44
CA LYS A 27 39.71 34.41 -21.01
C LYS A 27 39.44 34.12 -19.52
N LYS A 28 39.33 35.16 -18.67
CA LYS A 28 39.02 35.03 -17.23
C LYS A 28 37.56 34.60 -16.96
N ALA A 29 36.60 35.00 -17.79
CA ALA A 29 35.19 34.64 -17.61
C ALA A 29 34.93 33.14 -17.88
N SER A 30 35.69 32.55 -18.82
CA SER A 30 35.60 31.11 -19.15
C SER A 30 36.19 30.20 -18.07
N ILE A 31 37.25 30.66 -17.38
CA ILE A 31 37.83 29.90 -16.27
C ILE A 31 36.92 29.98 -15.04
N LEU A 32 36.37 31.16 -14.73
CA LEU A 32 35.44 31.32 -13.62
C LEU A 32 34.17 30.49 -13.80
N SER A 33 33.59 30.45 -15.00
CA SER A 33 32.40 29.63 -15.27
C SER A 33 32.68 28.13 -15.18
N ARG A 34 33.85 27.67 -15.65
CA ARG A 34 34.29 26.27 -15.49
C ARG A 34 34.49 25.90 -14.02
N MET A 35 35.06 26.80 -13.21
CA MET A 35 35.22 26.58 -11.76
C MET A 35 33.88 26.53 -11.04
N ILE A 36 32.91 27.37 -11.42
CA ILE A 36 31.56 27.34 -10.86
C ILE A 36 30.86 26.02 -11.19
N VAL A 37 30.91 25.57 -12.46
CA VAL A 37 30.31 24.30 -12.88
C VAL A 37 30.94 23.11 -12.14
N LEU A 38 32.27 23.10 -11.95
CA LEU A 38 32.96 22.06 -11.18
C LEU A 38 32.52 22.05 -9.70
N MET A 39 32.33 23.22 -9.10
CA MET A 39 31.82 23.33 -7.73
C MET A 39 30.40 22.79 -7.61
N PHE A 40 29.50 23.15 -8.54
CA PHE A 40 28.15 22.60 -8.58
C PHE A 40 28.16 21.08 -8.80
N ALA A 41 28.99 20.56 -9.71
CA ALA A 41 29.11 19.13 -9.95
C ALA A 41 29.62 18.37 -8.71
N MET A 42 30.59 18.92 -7.97
CA MET A 42 31.06 18.34 -6.71
C MET A 42 29.97 18.37 -5.63
N VAL A 43 29.26 19.48 -5.45
CA VAL A 43 28.18 19.59 -4.46
C VAL A 43 27.04 18.62 -4.80
N CYS A 44 26.65 18.54 -6.07
CA CYS A 44 25.66 17.57 -6.54
C CYS A 44 26.15 16.13 -6.35
N GLY A 45 27.41 15.83 -6.67
CA GLY A 45 28.00 14.51 -6.48
C GLY A 45 28.03 14.09 -5.00
N VAL A 46 28.43 14.99 -4.10
CA VAL A 46 28.40 14.75 -2.65
C VAL A 46 26.97 14.58 -2.16
N TYR A 47 26.02 15.41 -2.62
CA TYR A 47 24.61 15.28 -2.25
C TYR A 47 24.01 13.94 -2.70
N VAL A 48 24.24 13.54 -3.95
CA VAL A 48 23.82 12.23 -4.48
C VAL A 48 24.45 11.11 -3.67
N CYS A 49 25.75 11.19 -3.36
CA CYS A 49 26.45 10.19 -2.57
C CYS A 49 25.89 10.09 -1.14
N VAL A 50 25.59 11.21 -0.48
CA VAL A 50 24.95 11.25 0.85
C VAL A 50 23.54 10.65 0.81
N VAL A 51 22.76 10.92 -0.23
CA VAL A 51 21.43 10.33 -0.41
C VAL A 51 21.53 8.82 -0.62
N CYS A 52 22.44 8.37 -1.49
CA CYS A 52 22.70 6.95 -1.72
C CYS A 52 23.19 6.24 -0.44
N LEU A 53 24.10 6.85 0.32
CA LEU A 53 24.59 6.31 1.59
C LEU A 53 23.51 6.27 2.67
N LYS A 54 22.63 7.27 2.75
CA LYS A 54 21.44 7.22 3.62
C LYS A 54 20.48 6.12 3.20
N GLN A 55 20.28 5.92 1.90
CA GLN A 55 19.40 4.89 1.37
C GLN A 55 19.96 3.48 1.69
N ILE A 56 21.28 3.27 1.52
CA ILE A 56 21.99 2.04 1.90
C ILE A 56 21.98 1.84 3.42
N GLY A 57 22.25 2.88 4.22
CA GLY A 57 22.24 2.81 5.68
C GLY A 57 20.85 2.44 6.23
N THR A 58 19.78 2.96 5.62
CA THR A 58 18.40 2.58 5.95
C THR A 58 18.04 1.17 5.48
N GLN A 59 18.68 0.67 4.42
CA GLN A 59 18.55 -0.74 4.00
C GLN A 59 19.33 -1.70 4.91
N SER A 60 20.51 -1.30 5.42
CA SER A 60 21.36 -2.13 6.28
C SER A 60 20.84 -2.29 7.72
N LYS A 61 20.00 -1.36 8.20
CA LYS A 61 19.43 -1.41 9.55
C LYS A 61 18.26 -2.40 9.70
N ILE A 62 17.64 -2.81 8.59
CA ILE A 62 16.53 -3.75 8.61
C ILE A 62 17.14 -5.15 8.42
N ASN A 63 17.49 -5.80 9.53
CA ASN A 63 18.00 -7.16 9.47
C ASN A 63 16.82 -8.10 9.16
N ILE A 64 16.98 -8.98 8.16
CA ILE A 64 15.91 -9.87 7.67
C ILE A 64 15.40 -10.82 8.77
N GLU A 65 16.27 -11.15 9.74
CA GLU A 65 15.95 -11.99 10.89
C GLU A 65 14.96 -11.32 11.88
N ASP A 66 14.96 -9.98 11.98
CA ASP A 66 14.04 -9.26 12.89
C ASP A 66 12.57 -9.37 12.42
N ILE A 67 12.33 -9.61 11.13
CA ILE A 67 10.98 -9.72 10.55
C ILE A 67 10.28 -11.01 10.98
N GLN A 68 11.05 -12.11 11.16
CA GLN A 68 10.48 -13.37 11.66
C GLN A 68 10.08 -13.28 13.14
N LEU A 69 10.66 -12.32 13.89
CA LEU A 69 10.42 -12.09 15.31
C LEU A 69 9.20 -11.19 15.61
N LEU A 70 8.65 -10.48 14.61
CA LEU A 70 7.44 -9.63 14.74
C LEU A 70 6.13 -10.43 14.93
N LYS A 71 6.22 -11.74 15.22
CA LYS A 71 5.09 -12.66 15.43
C LYS A 71 4.35 -12.48 16.76
N GLY A 72 4.79 -11.57 17.63
CA GLY A 72 4.14 -11.31 18.92
C GLY A 72 3.10 -10.20 18.84
N PRO A 73 1.88 -10.36 19.39
CA PRO A 73 1.12 -9.20 19.82
C PRO A 73 1.98 -8.47 20.86
N THR A 74 2.18 -7.15 20.71
CA THR A 74 2.63 -6.35 21.84
C THR A 74 1.62 -6.55 22.96
N SER A 75 2.08 -7.11 24.08
CA SER A 75 1.26 -7.56 25.19
C SER A 75 0.26 -6.48 25.59
N ASP A 76 -1.04 -6.77 25.56
CA ASP A 76 -2.00 -6.00 26.36
C ASP A 76 -1.60 -6.24 27.83
N PRO A 77 -1.36 -5.20 28.63
CA PRO A 77 -1.20 -5.38 30.07
C PRO A 77 -2.49 -5.98 30.66
N ASP A 78 -2.33 -6.78 31.71
CA ASP A 78 -3.36 -7.57 32.40
C ASP A 78 -4.75 -6.88 32.50
N PRO A 79 -5.86 -7.63 32.40
CA PRO A 79 -7.21 -7.07 32.45
C PRO A 79 -7.63 -6.56 33.84
N VAL A 80 -6.76 -6.65 34.84
CA VAL A 80 -7.03 -6.20 36.21
C VAL A 80 -6.47 -4.80 36.40
N GLN A 81 -7.36 -3.82 36.24
CA GLN A 81 -7.22 -2.42 36.70
C GLN A 81 -6.27 -1.47 35.94
N LEU A 82 -6.44 -1.31 34.62
CA LEU A 82 -6.19 -0.01 34.01
C LEU A 82 -7.51 0.65 33.59
N LYS A 83 -7.90 1.72 34.31
CA LYS A 83 -8.69 2.78 33.68
C LYS A 83 -7.82 3.33 32.56
N PHE A 84 -8.03 2.86 31.34
CA PHE A 84 -7.34 3.38 30.17
C PHE A 84 -7.69 4.87 30.03
N PRO A 85 -6.72 5.80 30.09
CA PRO A 85 -7.00 7.16 29.67
C PRO A 85 -7.34 7.12 28.17
N GLY A 86 -8.57 7.50 27.80
CA GLY A 86 -8.96 7.64 26.39
C GLY A 86 -10.05 6.69 25.89
N ASP A 87 -11.09 6.41 26.68
CA ASP A 87 -12.36 5.97 26.08
C ASP A 87 -12.92 7.11 25.22
N HIS A 88 -13.18 6.83 23.95
CA HIS A 88 -13.69 7.83 23.00
C HIS A 88 -15.20 7.76 22.94
N TYR A 89 -15.85 8.92 23.08
CA TYR A 89 -17.29 9.08 22.95
C TYR A 89 -17.54 10.02 21.77
N PRO A 90 -17.60 9.50 20.53
CA PRO A 90 -17.90 10.30 19.36
C PRO A 90 -19.20 11.08 19.53
N SER A 91 -19.21 12.32 19.08
CA SER A 91 -20.38 13.20 19.03
C SER A 91 -20.58 13.64 17.58
N PRO A 92 -21.15 12.75 16.73
CA PRO A 92 -21.38 13.04 15.32
C PRO A 92 -22.27 14.28 15.17
N LYS A 93 -21.94 15.14 14.21
CA LYS A 93 -22.75 16.33 13.90
C LYS A 93 -24.00 16.01 13.10
N THR A 94 -24.04 14.81 12.53
CA THR A 94 -24.95 14.46 11.45
C THR A 94 -26.10 13.54 11.89
N PHE A 95 -26.01 12.96 13.10
CA PHE A 95 -27.08 12.16 13.71
C PHE A 95 -26.90 12.12 15.24
N ASN A 96 -27.94 11.70 15.96
CA ASN A 96 -27.85 11.46 17.41
C ASN A 96 -27.60 9.98 17.68
N ARG A 97 -26.58 9.67 18.50
CA ARG A 97 -26.26 8.30 18.93
C ARG A 97 -27.29 7.70 19.90
N SER A 98 -28.27 8.48 20.33
CA SER A 98 -29.43 8.07 21.14
C SER A 98 -29.00 7.31 22.40
N GLU A 99 -29.52 6.11 22.64
CA GLU A 99 -29.15 5.27 23.78
C GLU A 99 -27.65 4.93 23.86
N CYS A 100 -26.92 5.08 22.75
CA CYS A 100 -25.50 4.77 22.63
C CYS A 100 -24.57 5.99 22.77
N GLU A 101 -25.09 7.17 23.12
CA GLU A 101 -24.28 8.38 23.37
C GLU A 101 -23.14 8.13 24.39
N HIS A 102 -23.47 7.41 25.47
CA HIS A 102 -22.56 7.08 26.57
C HIS A 102 -21.78 5.77 26.34
N ASN A 103 -21.85 5.18 25.15
CA ASN A 103 -21.06 4.00 24.82
C ASN A 103 -19.74 4.41 24.16
N PRO A 104 -18.59 3.91 24.64
CA PRO A 104 -17.31 4.22 24.02
C PRO A 104 -17.16 3.51 22.69
N VAL A 105 -16.41 4.12 21.78
CA VAL A 105 -16.12 3.57 20.44
C VAL A 105 -14.62 3.38 20.28
N ARG A 106 -14.22 2.18 19.86
CA ARG A 106 -12.82 1.86 19.56
C ARG A 106 -12.46 2.28 18.15
N TYR A 107 -11.31 2.90 18.00
CA TYR A 107 -10.80 3.31 16.70
C TYR A 107 -9.80 2.28 16.19
N PHE A 108 -9.92 1.94 14.91
CA PHE A 108 -8.92 1.07 14.27
C PHE A 108 -8.59 1.51 12.84
N ALA A 109 -7.46 1.02 12.35
CA ALA A 109 -7.04 1.14 10.95
C ALA A 109 -6.44 -0.19 10.48
N ILE A 110 -6.87 -0.67 9.32
CA ILE A 110 -6.31 -1.87 8.69
C ILE A 110 -5.23 -1.42 7.71
N LEU A 111 -3.96 -1.58 8.09
CA LEU A 111 -2.82 -1.26 7.23
C LEU A 111 -2.43 -2.50 6.41
N SER A 112 -2.46 -2.36 5.09
CA SER A 112 -2.28 -3.51 4.20
C SER A 112 -1.71 -3.11 2.84
N MET A 113 -1.49 -4.10 1.97
CA MET A 113 -1.12 -3.89 0.58
C MET A 113 -2.20 -4.45 -0.34
N GLN A 114 -2.26 -3.98 -1.58
CA GLN A 114 -3.19 -4.54 -2.56
C GLN A 114 -3.04 -6.06 -2.66
N ARG A 115 -4.18 -6.75 -2.76
CA ARG A 115 -4.28 -8.22 -2.93
C ARG A 115 -3.77 -9.05 -1.74
N SER A 116 -3.70 -8.45 -0.54
CA SER A 116 -3.34 -9.14 0.71
C SER A 116 -4.56 -9.68 1.49
N GLY A 117 -5.75 -9.69 0.88
CA GLY A 117 -6.97 -10.19 1.52
C GLY A 117 -7.74 -9.18 2.37
N SER A 118 -7.31 -7.91 2.42
CA SER A 118 -7.95 -6.86 3.22
C SER A 118 -9.40 -6.55 2.85
N GLY A 119 -9.78 -6.68 1.58
CA GLY A 119 -11.19 -6.58 1.17
C GLY A 119 -12.07 -7.67 1.77
N TRP A 120 -11.60 -8.92 1.77
CA TRP A 120 -12.32 -10.05 2.37
C TRP A 120 -12.37 -9.91 3.90
N PHE A 121 -11.24 -9.59 4.53
CA PHE A 121 -11.14 -9.39 5.96
C PHE A 121 -12.05 -8.25 6.47
N GLU A 122 -12.11 -7.13 5.75
CA GLU A 122 -13.04 -6.05 6.08
C GLU A 122 -14.51 -6.49 6.00
N THR A 123 -14.89 -7.30 5.00
CA THR A 123 -16.27 -7.81 4.96
C THR A 123 -16.62 -8.72 6.13
N LEU A 124 -15.64 -9.48 6.65
CA LEU A 124 -15.82 -10.27 7.89
C LEU A 124 -16.06 -9.33 9.08
N LEU A 125 -15.25 -8.28 9.23
CA LEU A 125 -15.44 -7.32 10.31
C LEU A 125 -16.79 -6.60 10.22
N ASN A 126 -17.19 -6.18 9.02
CA ASN A 126 -18.47 -5.49 8.82
C ASN A 126 -19.70 -6.39 9.02
N SER A 127 -19.55 -7.72 9.02
CA SER A 127 -20.64 -8.62 9.42
C SER A 127 -20.92 -8.59 10.92
N HIS A 128 -20.00 -8.07 11.74
CA HIS A 128 -20.22 -7.88 13.16
C HIS A 128 -21.19 -6.70 13.40
N VAL A 129 -22.27 -6.90 14.15
CA VAL A 129 -23.34 -5.89 14.35
C VAL A 129 -22.81 -4.54 14.84
N ASN A 130 -21.80 -4.51 15.70
CA ASN A 130 -21.25 -3.28 16.28
C ASN A 130 -19.97 -2.72 15.60
N VAL A 131 -19.58 -3.21 14.42
CA VAL A 131 -18.37 -2.71 13.72
C VAL A 131 -18.74 -1.94 12.45
N SER A 132 -18.03 -0.84 12.18
CA SER A 132 -18.07 -0.13 10.91
C SER A 132 -16.67 0.12 10.37
N SER A 133 -16.31 -0.54 9.27
CA SER A 133 -15.09 -0.31 8.49
C SER A 133 -15.44 0.33 7.15
N ASN A 134 -14.92 1.53 6.92
CA ASN A 134 -15.37 2.45 5.87
C ASN A 134 -14.62 2.34 4.54
N GLY A 135 -14.04 1.18 4.22
CA GLY A 135 -13.33 0.95 2.96
C GLY A 135 -12.00 1.71 2.87
N GLU A 136 -11.53 1.93 1.65
CA GLU A 136 -10.26 2.63 1.38
C GLU A 136 -10.48 4.15 1.26
N ILE A 137 -10.75 4.80 2.40
CA ILE A 137 -11.05 6.24 2.43
C ILE A 137 -9.91 7.09 1.87
N PHE A 138 -8.65 6.64 2.00
CA PHE A 138 -7.46 7.33 1.52
C PHE A 138 -7.03 6.92 0.10
N SER A 139 -7.86 6.20 -0.65
CA SER A 139 -7.63 5.96 -2.08
C SER A 139 -7.76 7.25 -2.93
N VAL A 140 -8.45 8.28 -2.43
CA VAL A 140 -8.60 9.60 -3.06
C VAL A 140 -7.42 10.52 -2.72
N LEU A 141 -6.80 11.12 -3.75
CA LEU A 141 -5.55 11.88 -3.63
C LEU A 141 -5.65 13.08 -2.69
N ASP A 142 -6.70 13.89 -2.83
CA ASP A 142 -6.87 15.14 -2.06
C ASP A 142 -6.91 14.89 -0.54
N ARG A 143 -7.43 13.72 -0.13
CA ARG A 143 -7.52 13.32 1.28
C ARG A 143 -6.17 13.01 1.92
N ARG A 144 -5.13 12.81 1.11
CA ARG A 144 -3.78 12.43 1.55
C ARG A 144 -2.69 13.34 1.00
N GLY A 145 -3.05 14.56 0.57
CA GLY A 145 -2.09 15.50 -0.01
C GLY A 145 -1.10 16.06 1.01
N ASN A 146 -1.49 16.13 2.28
CA ASN A 146 -0.63 16.54 3.40
C ASN A 146 -1.18 16.02 4.74
N SER A 147 -0.40 16.20 5.80
CA SER A 147 -0.73 15.71 7.14
C SER A 147 -1.97 16.38 7.76
N SER A 148 -2.28 17.63 7.42
CA SER A 148 -3.49 18.31 7.89
C SER A 148 -4.76 17.72 7.25
N SER A 149 -4.74 17.50 5.93
CA SER A 149 -5.85 16.85 5.22
C SER A 149 -6.09 15.43 5.72
N ILE A 150 -5.01 14.69 6.04
CA ILE A 150 -5.12 13.37 6.67
C ILE A 150 -5.84 13.47 8.02
N GLN A 151 -5.40 14.38 8.90
CA GLN A 151 -6.00 14.54 10.22
C GLN A 151 -7.48 14.93 10.15
N GLU A 152 -7.87 15.83 9.24
CA GLU A 152 -9.28 16.22 9.05
C GLU A 152 -10.14 15.00 8.67
N VAL A 153 -9.65 14.15 7.78
CA VAL A 153 -10.35 12.92 7.38
C VAL A 153 -10.43 11.92 8.53
N LEU A 154 -9.35 11.74 9.29
CA LEU A 154 -9.33 10.87 10.48
C LEU A 154 -10.35 11.35 11.51
N ASP A 155 -10.37 12.65 11.81
CA ASP A 155 -11.32 13.24 12.76
C ASP A 155 -12.76 13.03 12.31
N LYS A 156 -13.05 13.20 11.02
CA LYS A 156 -14.40 12.95 10.48
C LYS A 156 -14.84 11.50 10.64
N VAL A 157 -13.97 10.54 10.32
CA VAL A 157 -14.29 9.10 10.43
C VAL A 157 -14.44 8.68 11.88
N TYR A 158 -13.53 9.09 12.75
CA TYR A 158 -13.55 8.73 14.15
C TYR A 158 -14.61 9.47 14.97
N ASN A 159 -15.14 10.59 14.45
CA ASN A 159 -16.34 11.22 14.98
C ASN A 159 -17.65 10.59 14.46
N LEU A 160 -17.59 9.52 13.67
CA LEU A 160 -18.74 8.86 13.01
C LEU A 160 -19.44 9.72 11.94
N ASP A 161 -18.86 10.83 11.50
CA ASP A 161 -19.41 11.71 10.45
C ASP A 161 -19.02 11.26 9.03
N TRP A 162 -18.65 9.99 8.86
CA TRP A 162 -18.27 9.41 7.57
C TRP A 162 -19.34 8.44 7.07
N PHE A 163 -19.95 8.77 5.94
CA PHE A 163 -21.07 8.03 5.37
C PHE A 163 -20.62 7.09 4.25
N THR A 164 -20.82 5.80 4.50
CA THR A 164 -20.65 4.71 3.53
C THR A 164 -21.78 3.70 3.73
N SER A 165 -21.85 2.70 2.86
CA SER A 165 -22.77 1.57 3.05
C SER A 165 -22.45 0.73 4.30
N ALA A 166 -21.29 0.92 4.93
CA ALA A 166 -20.90 0.26 6.17
C ALA A 166 -21.19 1.11 7.42
N SER A 167 -21.62 2.35 7.27
CA SER A 167 -21.93 3.24 8.40
C SER A 167 -23.14 2.72 9.17
N LYS A 168 -23.03 2.76 10.51
CA LYS A 168 -24.10 2.38 11.43
C LYS A 168 -24.40 3.59 12.29
N ASN A 169 -25.62 4.11 12.18
CA ASN A 169 -25.99 5.44 12.70
C ASN A 169 -26.42 5.43 14.17
N GLU A 170 -26.07 4.40 14.93
CA GLU A 170 -26.51 4.26 16.33
C GLU A 170 -25.38 3.69 17.19
N CYS A 171 -25.28 2.36 17.25
CA CYS A 171 -24.51 1.65 18.28
C CYS A 171 -23.26 0.96 17.75
N SER A 172 -22.38 1.69 17.07
CA SER A 172 -21.03 1.18 16.77
C SER A 172 -20.19 1.10 18.04
N ALA A 173 -19.55 -0.05 18.28
CA ALA A 173 -18.54 -0.25 19.32
C ALA A 173 -17.11 -0.13 18.77
N ALA A 174 -16.92 -0.31 17.46
CA ALA A 174 -15.66 -0.03 16.79
C ALA A 174 -15.88 0.60 15.40
N VAL A 175 -15.07 1.61 15.08
CA VAL A 175 -15.06 2.27 13.78
C VAL A 175 -13.63 2.35 13.22
N GLY A 176 -13.51 2.12 11.93
CA GLY A 176 -12.22 2.15 11.25
C GLY A 176 -12.37 2.17 9.74
N PHE A 177 -11.28 1.83 9.07
CA PHE A 177 -11.15 1.82 7.62
C PHE A 177 -9.93 1.01 7.21
N LYS A 178 -9.80 0.76 5.90
CA LYS A 178 -8.59 0.20 5.29
C LYS A 178 -7.70 1.30 4.74
N TRP A 179 -6.40 1.13 4.90
CA TRP A 179 -5.40 2.02 4.34
C TRP A 179 -4.29 1.21 3.69
N MET A 180 -4.13 1.37 2.37
CA MET A 180 -3.04 0.69 1.68
C MET A 180 -1.74 1.43 1.92
N LEU A 181 -0.62 0.71 2.09
CA LEU A 181 0.68 1.32 2.42
C LEU A 181 1.17 2.33 1.36
N ASN A 182 0.74 2.17 0.11
CA ASN A 182 1.03 3.11 -0.98
C ASN A 182 0.09 4.32 -1.06
N GLN A 183 -0.85 4.48 -0.13
CA GLN A 183 -1.82 5.59 -0.09
C GLN A 183 -1.40 6.67 0.93
N GLY A 184 -0.11 7.01 0.98
CA GLY A 184 0.41 8.14 1.78
C GLY A 184 0.71 7.83 3.25
N VAL A 185 0.18 6.76 3.83
CA VAL A 185 0.44 6.39 5.24
C VAL A 185 1.93 6.22 5.55
N MET A 186 2.69 5.64 4.62
CA MET A 186 4.15 5.48 4.80
C MET A 186 4.91 6.79 4.68
N ALA A 187 4.42 7.74 3.87
CA ALA A 187 5.04 9.04 3.67
C ALA A 187 4.80 9.98 4.86
N HIS A 188 3.60 9.93 5.45
CA HIS A 188 3.18 10.75 6.58
C HIS A 188 3.20 9.99 7.92
N HIS A 189 4.00 8.92 8.03
CA HIS A 189 3.93 7.98 9.16
C HIS A 189 4.09 8.65 10.52
N LYS A 190 4.96 9.67 10.65
CA LYS A 190 5.19 10.36 11.94
C LYS A 190 3.91 11.02 12.45
N ASP A 191 3.27 11.84 11.62
CA ASP A 191 2.04 12.54 12.00
C ASP A 191 0.88 11.56 12.25
N VAL A 192 0.82 10.47 11.46
CA VAL A 192 -0.19 9.43 11.62
C VAL A 192 0.02 8.65 12.92
N VAL A 193 1.26 8.28 13.25
CA VAL A 193 1.62 7.60 14.52
C VAL A 193 1.30 8.49 15.71
N ASP A 194 1.65 9.78 15.64
CA ASP A 194 1.32 10.75 16.69
C ASP A 194 -0.19 10.91 16.86
N TYR A 195 -0.97 10.93 15.78
CA TYR A 195 -2.43 10.90 15.86
C TYR A 195 -2.94 9.60 16.49
N PHE A 196 -2.44 8.45 16.01
CA PHE A 196 -2.89 7.13 16.45
C PHE A 196 -2.64 6.92 17.95
N ASN A 197 -1.48 7.34 18.45
CA ASN A 197 -1.16 7.28 19.88
C ASN A 197 -2.03 8.24 20.71
N ARG A 198 -2.21 9.49 20.27
CA ARG A 198 -3.08 10.47 20.97
C ARG A 198 -4.55 10.05 20.99
N ARG A 199 -5.01 9.37 19.95
CA ARG A 199 -6.41 8.95 19.75
C ARG A 199 -6.61 7.45 19.96
N ASN A 200 -5.66 6.78 20.62
CA ASN A 200 -5.72 5.35 20.95
C ASN A 200 -6.24 4.45 19.80
N VAL A 201 -5.77 4.72 18.58
CA VAL A 201 -6.15 3.98 17.38
C VAL A 201 -5.40 2.66 17.34
N SER A 202 -6.15 1.56 17.24
CA SER A 202 -5.59 0.22 17.12
C SER A 202 -5.24 -0.10 15.67
N VAL A 203 -4.00 -0.50 15.41
CA VAL A 203 -3.52 -0.83 14.07
C VAL A 203 -3.60 -2.33 13.83
N ILE A 204 -4.24 -2.73 12.74
CA ILE A 204 -4.27 -4.13 12.29
C ILE A 204 -3.46 -4.20 11.01
N PHE A 205 -2.24 -4.74 11.10
CA PHE A 205 -1.48 -5.09 9.92
C PHE A 205 -2.04 -6.37 9.32
N LEU A 206 -2.41 -6.34 8.05
CA LEU A 206 -2.82 -7.54 7.31
C LEU A 206 -1.94 -7.71 6.08
N PHE A 207 -1.08 -8.71 6.11
CA PHE A 207 -0.19 -9.06 5.02
C PHE A 207 -0.53 -10.44 4.45
N ARG A 208 0.14 -10.78 3.36
CA ARG A 208 0.04 -12.09 2.72
C ARG A 208 1.42 -12.69 2.64
N ARG A 209 1.62 -13.89 3.18
CA ARG A 209 2.94 -14.54 3.21
C ARG A 209 3.39 -14.90 1.81
N ASN A 210 2.52 -15.49 0.98
CA ASN A 210 2.91 -15.86 -0.38
C ASN A 210 2.90 -14.62 -1.29
N LEU A 211 4.05 -13.97 -1.41
CA LEU A 211 4.22 -12.73 -2.19
C LEU A 211 4.14 -12.97 -3.71
N LEU A 212 4.55 -14.16 -4.20
CA LEU A 212 4.39 -14.54 -5.61
C LEU A 212 2.90 -14.64 -5.98
N ARG A 213 2.10 -15.33 -5.16
CA ARG A 213 0.65 -15.41 -5.37
C ARG A 213 -0.02 -14.05 -5.27
N ARG A 214 0.46 -13.18 -4.38
CA ARG A 214 0.01 -11.78 -4.35
C ARG A 214 0.30 -11.09 -5.69
N MET A 215 1.52 -11.22 -6.21
CA MET A 215 1.93 -10.64 -7.50
C MET A 215 1.06 -11.12 -8.65
N VAL A 216 0.83 -12.44 -8.78
CA VAL A 216 -0.11 -12.99 -9.79
C VAL A 216 -1.48 -12.35 -9.66
N SER A 217 -2.00 -12.22 -8.44
CA SER A 217 -3.29 -11.59 -8.23
C SER A 217 -3.30 -10.08 -8.52
N VAL A 218 -2.18 -9.37 -8.37
CA VAL A 218 -2.04 -7.95 -8.74
C VAL A 218 -2.10 -7.81 -10.25
N LEU A 219 -1.31 -8.62 -10.98
CA LEU A 219 -1.24 -8.60 -12.44
C LEU A 219 -2.59 -8.95 -13.06
N ALA A 220 -3.25 -10.01 -12.58
CA ALA A 220 -4.57 -10.40 -13.06
C ALA A 220 -5.64 -9.32 -12.80
N ASN A 221 -5.62 -8.69 -11.62
CA ASN A 221 -6.53 -7.58 -11.33
C ASN A 221 -6.26 -6.36 -12.22
N SER A 222 -4.99 -6.06 -12.51
CA SER A 222 -4.60 -4.96 -13.40
C SER A 222 -5.07 -5.22 -14.83
N TYR A 223 -4.95 -6.46 -15.32
CA TYR A 223 -5.45 -6.86 -16.63
C TYR A 223 -6.97 -6.68 -16.73
N ASP A 224 -7.73 -7.17 -15.74
CA ASP A 224 -9.20 -7.06 -15.72
C ASP A 224 -9.70 -5.61 -15.70
N ARG A 225 -8.88 -4.65 -15.24
CA ARG A 225 -9.22 -3.21 -15.30
C ARG A 225 -9.51 -2.73 -16.73
N TYR A 226 -8.83 -3.33 -17.71
CA TYR A 226 -8.98 -3.02 -19.13
C TYR A 226 -9.83 -4.07 -19.84
N ALA A 227 -9.55 -5.35 -19.60
CA ALA A 227 -10.22 -6.45 -20.27
C ALA A 227 -11.68 -6.63 -19.84
N LYS A 228 -12.03 -6.23 -18.59
CA LYS A 228 -13.39 -6.22 -18.06
C LYS A 228 -14.13 -7.53 -18.30
N LEU A 229 -13.52 -8.62 -17.84
CA LEU A 229 -13.88 -10.00 -18.17
C LEU A 229 -15.28 -10.41 -17.71
N LEU A 230 -15.86 -9.67 -16.75
CA LEU A 230 -17.20 -9.90 -16.23
C LEU A 230 -18.18 -8.85 -16.76
N ASN A 231 -18.86 -9.17 -17.86
CA ASN A 231 -19.92 -8.34 -18.45
C ASN A 231 -19.49 -6.88 -18.70
N GLY A 232 -18.26 -6.66 -19.16
CA GLY A 232 -17.77 -5.30 -19.44
C GLY A 232 -17.51 -4.46 -18.19
N THR A 233 -17.46 -5.09 -17.01
CA THR A 233 -17.17 -4.42 -15.73
C THR A 233 -15.90 -4.98 -15.09
N HIS A 234 -15.05 -4.09 -14.57
CA HIS A 234 -13.91 -4.50 -13.73
C HIS A 234 -14.41 -4.94 -12.35
N LYS A 235 -13.93 -6.09 -11.87
CA LYS A 235 -14.27 -6.61 -10.53
C LYS A 235 -13.01 -7.03 -9.78
N SER A 236 -12.68 -6.27 -8.73
CA SER A 236 -11.56 -6.62 -7.85
C SER A 236 -11.89 -7.76 -6.87
N HIS A 237 -13.18 -7.98 -6.60
CA HIS A 237 -13.70 -9.02 -5.73
C HIS A 237 -14.94 -9.64 -6.37
N VAL A 238 -15.14 -10.93 -6.12
CA VAL A 238 -16.23 -11.73 -6.71
C VAL A 238 -16.94 -12.53 -5.62
N HIS A 239 -18.21 -12.85 -5.86
CA HIS A 239 -19.07 -13.51 -4.88
C HIS A 239 -19.55 -14.90 -5.33
N SER A 240 -19.15 -15.35 -6.53
CA SER A 240 -19.45 -16.70 -7.02
C SER A 240 -18.21 -17.40 -7.56
N ASP A 241 -18.22 -18.73 -7.53
CA ASP A 241 -17.13 -19.54 -8.07
C ASP A 241 -17.00 -19.41 -9.59
N ASP A 242 -18.08 -19.13 -10.31
CA ASP A 242 -18.03 -18.98 -11.77
C ASP A 242 -17.42 -17.64 -12.19
N GLU A 243 -17.70 -16.56 -11.46
CA GLU A 243 -17.00 -15.29 -11.61
C GLU A 243 -15.50 -15.45 -11.31
N ALA A 244 -15.16 -16.15 -10.21
CA ALA A 244 -13.78 -16.45 -9.84
C ALA A 244 -13.04 -17.23 -10.92
N LYS A 245 -13.64 -18.31 -11.43
CA LYS A 245 -13.08 -19.11 -12.54
C LYS A 245 -12.88 -18.27 -13.79
N THR A 246 -13.78 -17.33 -14.09
CA THR A 246 -13.64 -16.47 -15.26
C THR A 246 -12.46 -15.52 -15.13
N LEU A 247 -12.31 -14.88 -13.97
CA LEU A 247 -11.18 -13.98 -13.71
C LEU A 247 -9.84 -14.71 -13.64
N SER A 248 -9.80 -15.95 -13.14
CA SER A 248 -8.57 -16.73 -13.02
C SER A 248 -8.06 -17.32 -14.35
N LYS A 249 -8.79 -17.16 -15.46
CA LYS A 249 -8.36 -17.64 -16.79
C LYS A 249 -7.16 -16.87 -17.32
N TYR A 250 -7.02 -15.60 -16.96
CA TYR A 250 -5.87 -14.81 -17.38
C TYR A 250 -4.62 -15.26 -16.63
N LYS A 251 -3.59 -15.63 -17.39
CA LYS A 251 -2.29 -16.02 -16.87
C LYS A 251 -1.28 -14.92 -17.18
N PRO A 252 -0.84 -14.13 -16.18
CA PRO A 252 0.22 -13.17 -16.42
C PRO A 252 1.55 -13.84 -16.74
N THR A 253 2.31 -13.21 -17.63
CA THR A 253 3.75 -13.43 -17.77
C THR A 253 4.47 -12.61 -16.70
N ILE A 254 5.36 -13.24 -15.93
CA ILE A 254 6.14 -12.61 -14.86
C ILE A 254 7.54 -12.33 -15.38
N ASN A 255 8.06 -11.12 -15.13
CA ASN A 255 9.44 -10.78 -15.42
C ASN A 255 10.37 -11.48 -14.40
N SER A 256 10.95 -12.60 -14.80
CA SER A 256 11.88 -13.40 -13.98
C SER A 256 13.12 -12.62 -13.56
N THR A 257 13.65 -11.75 -14.43
CA THR A 257 14.85 -10.94 -14.15
C THR A 257 14.68 -10.01 -12.94
N LEU A 258 13.47 -9.47 -12.72
CA LEU A 258 13.18 -8.55 -11.61
C LEU A 258 12.46 -9.21 -10.43
N LEU A 259 12.14 -10.51 -10.54
CA LEU A 259 11.22 -11.18 -9.64
C LEU A 259 11.70 -11.15 -8.18
N VAL A 260 12.94 -11.56 -7.93
CA VAL A 260 13.53 -11.60 -6.57
C VAL A 260 13.54 -10.19 -5.95
N ASP A 261 13.97 -9.19 -6.71
CA ASP A 261 14.00 -7.80 -6.24
C ASP A 261 12.61 -7.26 -5.92
N ASP A 262 11.61 -7.58 -6.74
CA ASP A 262 10.24 -7.14 -6.53
C ASP A 262 9.58 -7.83 -5.32
N LEU A 263 9.88 -9.11 -5.07
CA LEU A 263 9.44 -9.80 -3.86
C LEU A 263 10.07 -9.16 -2.61
N LYS A 264 11.40 -8.94 -2.65
CA LYS A 264 12.16 -8.30 -1.57
C LYS A 264 11.67 -6.89 -1.25
N LYS A 265 11.43 -6.05 -2.26
CA LYS A 265 10.88 -4.69 -2.06
C LYS A 265 9.58 -4.72 -1.28
N VAL A 266 8.71 -5.69 -1.56
CA VAL A 266 7.42 -5.77 -0.88
C VAL A 266 7.56 -6.31 0.53
N GLU A 267 8.43 -7.30 0.76
CA GLU A 267 8.76 -7.73 2.12
C GLU A 267 9.30 -6.56 2.96
N MET A 268 10.26 -5.81 2.43
CA MET A 268 10.82 -4.62 3.09
C MET A 268 9.77 -3.54 3.37
N MET A 269 8.79 -3.36 2.49
CA MET A 269 7.70 -2.41 2.71
C MET A 269 6.82 -2.83 3.89
N ALA A 270 6.54 -4.13 4.04
CA ALA A 270 5.78 -4.65 5.18
C ALA A 270 6.57 -4.46 6.49
N ALA A 271 7.86 -4.82 6.48
CA ALA A 271 8.75 -4.65 7.63
C ALA A 271 8.81 -3.19 8.10
N ARG A 272 9.05 -2.25 7.17
CA ARG A 272 9.07 -0.81 7.47
C ARG A 272 7.75 -0.30 8.02
N ALA A 273 6.62 -0.83 7.54
CA ALA A 273 5.31 -0.42 8.05
C ALA A 273 5.14 -0.81 9.52
N VAL A 274 5.57 -2.02 9.90
CA VAL A 274 5.55 -2.45 11.29
C VAL A 274 6.55 -1.64 12.13
N GLU A 275 7.75 -1.41 11.61
CA GLU A 275 8.77 -0.58 12.28
C GLU A 275 8.27 0.85 12.55
N TYR A 276 7.71 1.53 11.55
CA TYR A 276 7.21 2.90 11.68
C TYR A 276 6.10 3.04 12.71
N PHE A 277 5.28 2.01 12.89
CA PHE A 277 4.11 2.00 13.77
C PHE A 277 4.35 1.19 15.04
N ASN A 278 5.60 0.83 15.36
CA ASN A 278 5.94 -0.03 16.49
C ASN A 278 5.45 0.49 17.85
N SER A 279 5.34 1.81 18.00
CA SER A 279 4.87 2.50 19.20
C SER A 279 3.35 2.58 19.32
N THR A 280 2.62 2.24 18.24
CA THR A 280 1.15 2.19 18.27
C THR A 280 0.68 0.86 18.82
N ARG A 281 -0.53 0.83 19.39
CA ARG A 281 -1.18 -0.44 19.73
C ARG A 281 -1.50 -1.19 18.44
N HIS A 282 -0.79 -2.28 18.16
CA HIS A 282 -0.93 -2.99 16.90
C HIS A 282 -0.98 -4.51 17.03
N MET A 283 -1.52 -5.16 16.00
CA MET A 283 -1.41 -6.60 15.79
C MET A 283 -1.01 -6.88 14.35
N VAL A 284 -0.24 -7.95 14.13
CA VAL A 284 0.16 -8.41 12.79
C VAL A 284 -0.55 -9.70 12.46
N LEU A 285 -1.25 -9.70 11.33
CA LEU A 285 -1.99 -10.83 10.79
C LEU A 285 -1.49 -11.17 9.40
N TYR A 286 -1.54 -12.46 9.09
CA TYR A 286 -1.32 -12.95 7.74
C TYR A 286 -2.58 -13.62 7.22
N TYR A 287 -2.89 -13.36 5.95
CA TYR A 287 -4.05 -13.92 5.26
C TYR A 287 -4.14 -15.45 5.41
N GLU A 288 -3.01 -16.14 5.26
CA GLU A 288 -2.92 -17.60 5.35
C GLU A 288 -3.34 -18.10 6.75
N ASP A 289 -2.97 -17.38 7.80
CA ASP A 289 -3.31 -17.73 9.19
C ASP A 289 -4.82 -17.56 9.44
N LEU A 290 -5.44 -16.51 8.87
CA LEU A 290 -6.88 -16.25 8.97
C LEU A 290 -7.72 -17.27 8.21
N VAL A 291 -7.22 -17.77 7.07
CA VAL A 291 -7.93 -18.78 6.27
C VAL A 291 -7.77 -20.17 6.88
N LYS A 292 -6.58 -20.52 7.38
CA LYS A 292 -6.32 -21.82 8.01
C LYS A 292 -6.99 -21.94 9.38
N ASN A 293 -7.00 -20.87 10.17
CA ASN A 293 -7.50 -20.91 11.54
C ASN A 293 -8.50 -19.78 11.81
N ARG A 294 -9.79 -20.11 11.79
CA ARG A 294 -10.89 -19.17 12.07
C ARG A 294 -10.83 -18.60 13.50
N THR A 295 -10.18 -19.26 14.47
CA THR A 295 -10.08 -18.70 15.83
C THR A 295 -9.27 -17.40 15.86
N LYS A 296 -8.42 -17.14 14.87
CA LYS A 296 -7.72 -15.85 14.71
C LYS A 296 -8.67 -14.67 14.53
N LEU A 297 -9.88 -14.88 14.02
CA LEU A 297 -10.90 -13.83 13.97
C LEU A 297 -11.48 -13.50 15.35
N GLN A 298 -11.41 -14.43 16.31
CA GLN A 298 -11.75 -14.16 17.71
C GLN A 298 -10.67 -13.31 18.37
N ASP A 299 -9.39 -13.58 18.08
CA ASP A 299 -8.26 -12.75 18.55
C ASP A 299 -8.43 -11.29 18.09
N VAL A 300 -8.87 -11.07 16.85
CA VAL A 300 -9.17 -9.71 16.33
C VAL A 300 -10.32 -9.05 17.07
N GLN A 301 -11.41 -9.78 17.32
CA GLN A 301 -12.54 -9.24 18.07
C GLN A 301 -12.12 -8.88 19.50
N GLN A 302 -11.33 -9.73 20.16
CA GLN A 302 -10.77 -9.45 21.47
C GLN A 302 -9.82 -8.25 21.45
N PHE A 303 -8.94 -8.16 20.44
CA PHE A 303 -8.04 -7.03 20.24
C PHE A 303 -8.81 -5.71 20.09
N LEU A 304 -9.97 -5.71 19.41
CA LEU A 304 -10.86 -4.57 19.29
C LEU A 304 -11.85 -4.42 20.47
N ARG A 305 -11.76 -5.28 21.49
CA ARG A 305 -12.65 -5.32 22.66
C ARG A 305 -14.13 -5.47 22.31
N LEU A 306 -14.40 -6.27 21.29
CA LEU A 306 -15.74 -6.59 20.81
C LEU A 306 -16.26 -7.88 21.46
N PRO A 307 -17.59 -8.00 21.63
CA PRO A 307 -18.18 -9.29 21.94
C PRO A 307 -17.87 -10.28 20.82
N LYS A 308 -17.69 -11.56 21.15
CA LYS A 308 -17.44 -12.59 20.14
C LYS A 308 -18.71 -12.84 19.34
N MET A 309 -18.59 -12.76 18.02
CA MET A 309 -19.61 -13.08 17.05
C MET A 309 -19.01 -13.93 15.92
N GLU A 310 -19.85 -14.78 15.31
CA GLU A 310 -19.47 -15.46 14.06
C GLU A 310 -19.41 -14.46 12.92
N LEU A 311 -18.23 -14.34 12.31
CA LEU A 311 -17.99 -13.44 11.18
C LEU A 311 -18.16 -14.16 9.85
N THR A 312 -18.83 -13.51 8.91
CA THR A 312 -19.18 -14.09 7.61
C THR A 312 -18.81 -13.17 6.46
N SER A 313 -18.47 -13.75 5.31
CA SER A 313 -18.15 -13.02 4.09
C SER A 313 -18.70 -13.78 2.89
N ARG A 314 -19.19 -13.03 1.90
CA ARG A 314 -19.61 -13.57 0.60
C ARG A 314 -18.49 -13.57 -0.44
N GLN A 315 -17.34 -12.99 -0.14
CA GLN A 315 -16.23 -12.95 -1.10
C GLN A 315 -15.57 -14.32 -1.22
N VAL A 316 -15.28 -14.70 -2.46
CA VAL A 316 -14.56 -15.95 -2.76
C VAL A 316 -13.16 -15.67 -3.29
N LYS A 317 -12.23 -16.59 -3.03
CA LYS A 317 -10.85 -16.53 -3.54
C LYS A 317 -10.85 -16.81 -5.05
N ILE A 318 -10.24 -15.92 -5.84
CA ILE A 318 -10.17 -16.04 -7.31
C ILE A 318 -9.23 -17.19 -7.73
N HIS A 319 -7.96 -17.14 -7.33
CA HIS A 319 -6.97 -18.16 -7.69
C HIS A 319 -6.97 -19.29 -6.64
N LYS A 320 -7.61 -20.42 -6.98
CA LYS A 320 -7.66 -21.65 -6.16
C LYS A 320 -6.83 -22.75 -6.84
N GLY A 321 -5.88 -23.36 -6.13
CA GLY A 321 -4.99 -24.38 -6.70
C GLY A 321 -3.52 -23.93 -6.81
N PRO A 322 -2.66 -24.75 -7.46
CA PRO A 322 -1.23 -24.48 -7.61
C PRO A 322 -1.00 -23.23 -8.48
N LEU A 323 0.11 -22.51 -8.23
CA LEU A 323 0.42 -21.28 -8.98
C LEU A 323 0.78 -21.53 -10.45
N SER A 324 1.30 -22.70 -10.77
CA SER A 324 1.62 -23.13 -12.13
C SER A 324 0.44 -23.05 -13.09
N GLU A 325 -0.79 -23.20 -12.59
CA GLU A 325 -2.00 -23.06 -13.40
C GLU A 325 -2.32 -21.61 -13.77
N PHE A 326 -1.76 -20.63 -13.04
CA PHE A 326 -2.11 -19.21 -13.12
C PHE A 326 -0.96 -18.32 -13.62
N VAL A 327 0.13 -18.89 -14.12
CA VAL A 327 1.30 -18.15 -14.62
C VAL A 327 1.66 -18.70 -16.00
N GLU A 328 1.84 -17.81 -16.97
CA GLU A 328 2.10 -18.23 -18.36
C GLU A 328 3.50 -18.83 -18.51
N ASN A 329 4.53 -18.15 -17.98
CA ASN A 329 5.93 -18.59 -18.01
C ASN A 329 6.35 -19.23 -16.68
N TRP A 330 5.60 -20.23 -16.22
CA TRP A 330 5.84 -20.87 -14.91
C TRP A 330 7.24 -21.46 -14.78
N GLU A 331 7.80 -22.06 -15.83
CA GLU A 331 9.12 -22.69 -15.79
C GLU A 331 10.24 -21.68 -15.45
N ASP A 332 10.19 -20.49 -16.05
CA ASP A 332 11.14 -19.40 -15.75
C ASP A 332 11.02 -18.96 -14.29
N VAL A 333 9.78 -18.78 -13.80
CA VAL A 333 9.50 -18.36 -12.42
C VAL A 333 9.98 -19.42 -11.44
N ASN A 334 9.68 -20.69 -11.70
CA ASN A 334 10.11 -21.81 -10.88
C ASN A 334 11.64 -21.87 -10.81
N THR A 335 12.32 -21.80 -11.97
CA THR A 335 13.78 -21.80 -12.05
C THR A 335 14.41 -20.61 -11.32
N THR A 336 13.79 -19.43 -11.43
CA THR A 336 14.29 -18.19 -10.79
C THR A 336 14.21 -18.25 -9.27
N LEU A 337 13.16 -18.87 -8.71
CA LEU A 337 12.94 -18.89 -7.26
C LEU A 337 13.50 -20.14 -6.57
N ASN A 338 13.72 -21.22 -7.31
CA ASN A 338 14.28 -22.46 -6.78
C ASN A 338 15.69 -22.22 -6.20
N GLY A 339 15.94 -22.66 -4.97
CA GLY A 339 17.20 -22.42 -4.27
C GLY A 339 17.37 -21.01 -3.71
N THR A 340 16.35 -20.14 -3.79
CA THR A 340 16.35 -18.80 -3.17
C THR A 340 15.57 -18.79 -1.86
N GLU A 341 15.69 -17.71 -1.08
CA GLU A 341 14.87 -17.50 0.13
C GLU A 341 13.35 -17.48 -0.15
N TYR A 342 12.95 -17.24 -1.41
CA TYR A 342 11.56 -17.19 -1.85
C TYR A 342 11.05 -18.51 -2.46
N GLU A 343 11.84 -19.59 -2.44
CA GLU A 343 11.45 -20.90 -2.98
C GLU A 343 10.12 -21.39 -2.40
N SER A 344 9.90 -21.15 -1.11
CA SER A 344 8.64 -21.50 -0.43
C SER A 344 7.38 -20.90 -1.07
N PHE A 345 7.49 -19.81 -1.83
CA PHE A 345 6.35 -19.19 -2.52
C PHE A 345 5.87 -19.98 -3.74
N LEU A 346 6.67 -20.93 -4.24
CA LEU A 346 6.29 -21.85 -5.30
C LEU A 346 5.22 -22.85 -4.83
N GLN A 347 5.16 -23.11 -3.53
CA GLN A 347 4.20 -24.03 -2.92
C GLN A 347 2.80 -23.41 -2.76
N SER A 348 1.80 -24.27 -2.52
CA SER A 348 0.45 -23.82 -2.19
C SER A 348 0.41 -23.07 -0.84
N ASP A 349 -0.60 -22.21 -0.66
CA ASP A 349 -0.83 -21.48 0.60
C ASP A 349 -1.13 -22.41 1.80
N TYR A 350 -1.18 -23.73 1.59
CA TYR A 350 -1.67 -24.73 2.55
C TYR A 350 -0.66 -25.82 2.83
#